data_AF-A0A1E5GCS4-F1
#
_entry.id   AF-A0A1E5GCS4-F1
#
_cell.length_a   1.000
_cell.length_b   1.000
_cell.length_c   1.000
_cell.angle_alpha   90.00
_cell.angle_beta   90.00
_cell.angle_gamma   90.00
#
_symmetry.space_group_name_H-M   'P 1'
#
loop_
_entity.id
_entity.type
_entity.pdbx_description
1 polymer ?
#
loop_
_entity_poly.entity_id
_entity_poly.type
_entity_poly.pdbx_seq_one_letter_code
_entity_poly.pdbx_strand_id
1 'polypeptide(L)'
;MKNQIFRISKEEKKEIASELQSKGYFTTEIDASSLLTSKKFLAEMGKIFEYSEEIENYNWLDDVMRDLEWLNNDLGYVLFINNSFTIIYPYPEEAPYNFARFLFWMEFWEDEVERVVVGGKKKKFDVYLVD
;
A
#
# COMPACT_ATOMS: atom_id res chain seq x y z
N MET A 1 -3.68 -16.46 -0.85
CA MET A 1 -3.41 -15.57 -2.00
C MET A 1 -2.12 -14.84 -1.72
N LYS A 2 -1.26 -14.72 -2.74
CA LYS A 2 -0.05 -13.92 -2.66
C LYS A 2 -0.39 -12.45 -2.84
N ASN A 3 0.31 -11.55 -2.16
CA ASN A 3 0.22 -10.12 -2.50
C ASN A 3 0.83 -9.96 -3.90
N GLN A 4 0.16 -9.20 -4.76
CA GLN A 4 0.62 -9.02 -6.13
C GLN A 4 0.99 -7.55 -6.35
N ILE A 5 2.24 -7.33 -6.76
CA ILE A 5 2.71 -6.04 -7.25
C ILE A 5 2.58 -6.08 -8.77
N PHE A 6 1.75 -5.20 -9.31
CA PHE A 6 1.54 -5.06 -10.75
C PHE A 6 2.17 -3.76 -11.24
N ARG A 7 2.71 -3.76 -12.46
CA ARG A 7 3.08 -2.53 -13.17
C ARG A 7 2.06 -2.29 -14.27
N ILE A 8 1.48 -1.10 -14.28
CA ILE A 8 0.40 -0.73 -15.20
C ILE A 8 0.59 0.70 -15.71
N SER A 9 -0.02 1.00 -16.85
CA SER A 9 -0.16 2.35 -17.38
C SER A 9 -1.24 3.15 -16.64
N LYS A 10 -1.20 4.48 -16.82
CA LYS A 10 -2.27 5.40 -16.36
C LYS A 10 -3.63 5.09 -16.95
N GLU A 11 -3.68 4.59 -18.18
CA GLU A 11 -4.90 4.16 -18.85
C GLU A 11 -5.49 2.91 -18.16
N GLU A 12 -4.67 1.87 -17.96
CA GLU A 12 -5.06 0.65 -17.25
C GLU A 12 -5.51 0.93 -15.82
N LYS A 13 -4.85 1.87 -15.12
CA LYS A 13 -5.24 2.28 -13.76
C LYS A 13 -6.70 2.72 -13.72
N LYS A 14 -7.15 3.53 -14.68
CA LYS A 14 -8.53 4.05 -14.68
C LYS A 14 -9.57 2.92 -14.77
N GLU A 15 -9.30 1.95 -15.62
CA GLU A 15 -10.17 0.78 -15.81
C GLU A 15 -10.20 -0.09 -14.56
N ILE A 16 -9.01 -0.44 -14.04
CA ILE A 16 -8.86 -1.32 -12.86
C ILE A 16 -9.43 -0.65 -11.60
N ALA A 17 -9.14 0.62 -11.35
CA ALA A 17 -9.65 1.35 -10.19
C ALA A 17 -11.19 1.41 -10.21
N SER A 18 -11.78 1.75 -11.35
CA SER A 18 -13.23 1.77 -11.52
C SER A 18 -13.86 0.40 -11.26
N GLU A 19 -13.27 -0.66 -11.80
CA GLU A 19 -13.74 -2.03 -11.59
C GLU A 19 -13.67 -2.44 -10.11
N LEU A 20 -12.53 -2.25 -9.45
CA LEU A 20 -12.33 -2.66 -8.05
C LEU A 20 -13.22 -1.86 -7.09
N GLN A 21 -13.36 -0.55 -7.33
CA GLN A 21 -14.24 0.29 -6.55
C GLN A 21 -15.71 -0.10 -6.73
N SER A 22 -16.13 -0.44 -7.96
CA SER A 22 -17.49 -0.96 -8.23
C SER A 22 -17.78 -2.30 -7.54
N LYS A 23 -16.75 -3.10 -7.31
CA LYS A 23 -16.82 -4.36 -6.56
C LYS A 23 -16.80 -4.16 -5.05
N GLY A 24 -16.52 -2.94 -4.56
CA GLY A 24 -16.51 -2.60 -3.14
C GLY A 24 -15.16 -2.75 -2.43
N TYR A 25 -14.06 -2.90 -3.17
CA TYR A 25 -12.71 -2.88 -2.56
C TYR A 25 -12.38 -1.49 -2.05
N PHE A 26 -11.68 -1.42 -0.91
CA PHE A 26 -11.08 -0.16 -0.48
C PHE A 26 -9.94 0.16 -1.44
N THR A 27 -10.04 1.31 -2.11
CA THR A 27 -9.13 1.69 -3.18
C THR A 27 -8.57 3.06 -2.88
N THR A 28 -7.25 3.16 -2.77
CA THR A 28 -6.56 4.40 -2.46
C THR A 28 -5.33 4.59 -3.35
N GLU A 29 -4.79 5.81 -3.37
CA GLU A 29 -3.67 6.16 -4.23
C GLU A 29 -2.68 7.12 -3.58
N ILE A 30 -1.43 7.01 -4.00
CA ILE A 30 -0.33 7.86 -3.55
C ILE A 30 0.54 8.22 -4.76
N ASP A 31 1.21 9.37 -4.69
CA ASP A 31 2.20 9.78 -5.69
C ASP A 31 3.59 9.50 -5.15
N ALA A 32 4.38 8.67 -5.83
CA ALA A 32 5.73 8.33 -5.39
C ALA A 32 6.62 9.57 -5.22
N SER A 33 6.40 10.62 -6.01
CA SER A 33 7.16 11.88 -5.93
C SER A 33 6.90 12.68 -4.66
N SER A 34 5.81 12.40 -3.93
CA SER A 34 5.50 13.07 -2.65
C SER A 34 6.23 12.44 -1.46
N LEU A 35 6.83 11.26 -1.64
CA LEU A 35 7.35 10.38 -0.58
C LEU A 35 8.85 10.54 -0.29
N LEU A 36 9.41 11.72 -0.62
CA LEU A 36 10.85 11.98 -0.58
C LEU A 36 11.45 11.96 0.83
N THR A 37 10.64 12.02 1.89
CA THR A 37 11.12 11.98 3.28
C THR A 37 10.31 11.02 4.12
N SER A 38 10.92 10.47 5.18
CA SER A 38 10.24 9.55 6.10
C SER A 38 8.96 10.16 6.67
N LYS A 39 9.04 11.42 7.10
CA LYS A 39 7.90 12.14 7.68
C LYS A 39 6.74 12.28 6.68
N LYS A 40 7.03 12.67 5.43
CA LYS A 40 5.99 12.78 4.40
C LYS A 40 5.40 11.42 4.05
N PHE A 41 6.24 10.39 3.97
CA PHE A 41 5.80 9.04 3.70
C PHE A 41 4.83 8.53 4.79
N LEU A 42 5.23 8.61 6.06
CA LEU A 42 4.40 8.15 7.19
C LEU A 42 3.08 8.92 7.28
N ALA A 43 3.13 10.24 7.13
CA ALA A 43 1.95 11.09 7.16
C ALA A 43 0.98 10.81 6.00
N GLU A 44 1.49 10.67 4.78
CA GLU A 44 0.65 10.34 3.63
C GLU A 44 0.05 8.94 3.76
N MET A 45 0.81 7.95 4.21
CA MET A 45 0.30 6.59 4.48
C MET A 45 -0.85 6.60 5.49
N GLY A 46 -0.70 7.31 6.63
CA GLY A 46 -1.79 7.45 7.59
C GLY A 46 -3.03 8.10 6.98
N LYS A 47 -2.84 9.16 6.19
CA LYS A 47 -3.93 9.87 5.50
C LYS A 47 -4.65 9.01 4.46
N ILE A 48 -3.93 8.30 3.60
CA ILE A 48 -4.53 7.52 2.49
C ILE A 48 -5.22 6.24 2.96
N PHE A 49 -4.87 5.73 4.14
CA PHE A 49 -5.55 4.63 4.83
C PHE A 49 -6.48 5.12 5.93
N GLU A 50 -6.83 6.41 5.95
CA GLU A 50 -7.81 7.00 6.88
C GLU A 50 -7.51 6.73 8.36
N TYR A 51 -6.23 6.58 8.72
CA TYR A 51 -5.81 6.38 10.09
C TYR A 51 -5.90 7.71 10.86
N SER A 52 -6.52 7.67 12.03
CA SER A 52 -6.85 8.88 12.80
C SER A 52 -5.66 9.51 13.55
N GLU A 53 -4.59 8.74 13.76
CA GLU A 53 -3.42 9.17 14.53
C GLU A 53 -2.21 9.46 13.63
N GLU A 54 -1.29 10.31 14.11
CA GLU A 54 -0.05 10.58 13.39
C GLU A 54 0.91 9.41 13.57
N ILE A 55 1.27 8.75 12.46
CA ILE A 55 2.23 7.65 12.47
C ILE A 55 3.65 8.24 12.59
N GLU A 56 4.26 8.11 13.76
CA GLU A 56 5.57 8.74 14.03
C GLU A 56 6.77 7.92 13.54
N ASN A 57 6.59 6.62 13.33
CA ASN A 57 7.69 5.73 12.96
C ASN A 57 7.23 4.51 12.16
N TYR A 58 8.23 3.79 11.66
CA TYR A 58 8.07 2.66 10.77
C TYR A 58 7.52 1.39 11.41
N ASN A 59 7.81 1.13 12.68
CA ASN A 59 7.25 -0.02 13.38
C ASN A 59 5.75 0.20 13.62
N TRP A 60 5.37 1.43 13.95
CA TRP A 60 3.96 1.78 14.06
C TRP A 60 3.25 1.71 12.70
N LEU A 61 3.88 2.17 11.61
CA LEU A 61 3.33 1.94 10.27
C LEU A 61 3.12 0.45 9.99
N ASP A 62 4.09 -0.39 10.35
CA ASP A 62 4.00 -1.85 10.20
C ASP A 62 2.76 -2.39 10.92
N ASP A 63 2.55 -2.01 12.19
CA ASP A 63 1.39 -2.40 12.98
C ASP A 63 0.07 -1.93 12.36
N VAL A 64 -0.01 -0.65 11.97
CA VAL A 64 -1.18 -0.03 11.31
C VAL A 64 -1.54 -0.79 10.04
N MET A 65 -0.56 -1.09 9.21
CA MET A 65 -0.83 -1.72 7.91
C MET A 65 -1.19 -3.20 8.01
N ARG A 66 -0.85 -3.85 9.13
CA ARG A 66 -1.29 -5.21 9.46
C ARG A 66 -2.70 -5.25 10.03
N ASP A 67 -3.11 -4.19 10.70
CA ASP A 67 -4.39 -4.06 11.37
C ASP A 67 -5.23 -2.94 10.73
N LEU A 68 -5.83 -3.20 9.58
CA LEU A 68 -6.68 -2.24 8.86
C LEU A 68 -8.17 -2.35 9.23
N GLU A 69 -8.48 -2.75 10.46
CA GLU A 69 -9.86 -3.03 10.90
C GLU A 69 -10.76 -1.79 10.84
N TRP A 70 -10.24 -0.58 11.11
CA TRP A 70 -11.03 0.65 11.09
C TRP A 70 -11.62 0.99 9.72
N LEU A 71 -11.01 0.47 8.63
CA LEU A 71 -11.52 0.65 7.27
C LEU A 71 -12.77 -0.20 6.99
N ASN A 72 -13.09 -1.17 7.85
CA ASN A 72 -14.28 -2.01 7.78
C ASN A 72 -14.55 -2.59 6.36
N ASN A 73 -13.48 -3.03 5.68
CA ASN A 73 -13.56 -3.62 4.34
C ASN A 73 -13.25 -5.12 4.37
N ASP A 74 -14.23 -5.95 4.03
CA ASP A 74 -14.09 -7.41 4.07
C ASP A 74 -13.56 -8.02 2.76
N LEU A 75 -13.55 -7.26 1.67
CA LEU A 75 -13.09 -7.71 0.37
C LEU A 75 -11.57 -7.56 0.23
N GLY A 76 -11.04 -6.43 0.70
CA GLY A 76 -9.62 -6.15 0.73
C GLY A 76 -9.28 -4.73 0.30
N TYR A 77 -7.99 -4.49 0.16
CA TYR A 77 -7.37 -3.18 0.02
C TYR A 77 -6.54 -3.13 -1.27
N VAL A 78 -6.57 -1.98 -1.93
CA VAL A 78 -5.89 -1.74 -3.20
C VAL A 78 -5.16 -0.41 -3.11
N LEU A 79 -3.85 -0.43 -3.35
CA LEU A 79 -3.00 0.76 -3.36
C LEU A 79 -2.45 1.02 -4.76
N PHE A 80 -2.75 2.18 -5.33
CA PHE A 80 -2.12 2.67 -6.56
C PHE A 80 -0.98 3.63 -6.24
N ILE A 81 0.21 3.35 -6.75
CA ILE A 81 1.40 4.19 -6.57
C ILE A 81 1.72 4.85 -7.91
N ASN A 82 1.32 6.11 -8.05
CA ASN A 82 1.52 6.90 -9.26
C ASN A 82 2.97 7.38 -9.40
N ASN A 83 3.35 7.62 -10.66
CA ASN A 83 4.70 8.05 -11.04
C ASN A 83 5.76 7.08 -10.53
N SER A 84 5.48 5.78 -10.65
CA SER A 84 6.33 4.76 -10.05
C SER A 84 7.73 4.68 -10.64
N PHE A 85 7.94 5.19 -11.85
CA PHE A 85 9.26 5.37 -12.46
C PHE A 85 10.22 6.23 -11.64
N THR A 86 9.71 7.10 -10.73
CA THR A 86 10.55 7.84 -9.79
C THR A 86 11.20 6.93 -8.73
N ILE A 87 10.72 5.69 -8.63
CA ILE A 87 11.28 4.60 -7.82
C ILE A 87 12.09 3.70 -8.74
N ILE A 88 13.41 3.86 -8.73
CA ILE A 88 14.34 3.07 -9.55
C ILE A 88 14.60 1.71 -8.87
N TYR A 89 14.71 0.62 -9.65
CA TYR A 89 15.11 -0.72 -9.19
C TYR A 89 16.38 -1.21 -9.95
N PRO A 90 17.34 -1.94 -9.35
CA PRO A 90 17.45 -2.28 -7.92
C PRO A 90 17.54 -0.99 -7.14
N TYR A 91 16.84 -0.91 -6.00
CA TYR A 91 16.69 0.34 -5.26
C TYR A 91 18.05 1.04 -5.20
N PRO A 92 18.26 2.16 -5.92
CA PRO A 92 19.53 2.87 -5.81
C PRO A 92 19.73 3.19 -4.34
N GLU A 93 20.98 3.28 -3.88
CA GLU A 93 21.28 3.72 -2.50
C GLU A 93 20.55 5.02 -2.12
N GLU A 94 20.15 5.80 -3.14
CA GLU A 94 19.43 7.07 -3.05
C GLU A 94 17.90 6.98 -3.19
N ALA A 95 17.33 5.81 -3.52
CA ALA A 95 15.88 5.63 -3.34
C ALA A 95 15.58 5.92 -1.87
N PRO A 96 14.52 6.70 -1.54
CA PRO A 96 14.21 6.98 -0.14
C PRO A 96 14.11 5.63 0.57
N TYR A 97 15.07 5.35 1.46
CA TYR A 97 15.31 4.04 2.09
C TYR A 97 14.01 3.39 2.60
N ASN A 98 13.07 4.24 2.97
CA ASN A 98 11.73 3.95 3.46
C ASN A 98 10.77 3.31 2.44
N PHE A 99 10.84 3.71 1.18
CA PHE A 99 9.90 3.26 0.15
C PHE A 99 10.26 1.87 -0.38
N ALA A 100 11.56 1.63 -0.59
CA ALA A 100 12.10 0.30 -0.85
C ALA A 100 11.76 -0.67 0.30
N ARG A 101 11.90 -0.18 1.54
CA ARG A 101 11.56 -0.94 2.74
C ARG A 101 10.06 -1.20 2.88
N PHE A 102 9.20 -0.26 2.48
CA PHE A 102 7.75 -0.48 2.41
C PHE A 102 7.38 -1.56 1.39
N LEU A 103 7.92 -1.51 0.17
CA LEU A 103 7.67 -2.56 -0.82
C LEU A 103 8.20 -3.93 -0.37
N PHE A 104 9.34 -3.96 0.33
CA PHE A 104 9.85 -5.16 0.97
C PHE A 104 8.93 -5.67 2.10
N TRP A 105 8.37 -4.77 2.92
CA TRP A 105 7.37 -5.14 3.91
C TRP A 105 6.07 -5.61 3.29
N MET A 106 5.66 -5.11 2.13
CA MET A 106 4.46 -5.61 1.42
C MET A 106 4.58 -7.09 1.05
N GLU A 107 5.77 -7.52 0.62
CA GLU A 107 6.08 -8.93 0.39
C GLU A 107 6.08 -9.72 1.71
N PHE A 108 6.44 -9.09 2.83
CA PHE A 108 6.50 -9.72 4.16
C PHE A 108 5.14 -9.75 4.90
N TRP A 109 4.27 -8.76 4.67
CA TRP A 109 2.87 -8.75 5.15
C TRP A 109 2.08 -9.90 4.53
N GLU A 110 2.54 -10.47 3.42
CA GLU A 110 1.98 -11.70 2.87
C GLU A 110 1.97 -12.85 3.89
N ASP A 111 3.01 -12.98 4.72
CA ASP A 111 3.20 -14.07 5.69
C ASP A 111 2.53 -13.80 7.05
N GLU A 112 2.29 -12.53 7.40
CA GLU A 112 1.76 -12.17 8.74
C GLU A 112 0.33 -11.60 8.75
N VAL A 113 -0.23 -11.23 7.58
CA VAL A 113 -1.69 -11.07 7.43
C VAL A 113 -2.42 -12.41 7.72
N GLU A 114 -1.68 -13.53 7.78
CA GLU A 114 -2.18 -14.83 8.23
C GLU A 114 -2.52 -14.89 9.73
N ARG A 115 -1.94 -14.04 10.59
CA ARG A 115 -2.10 -14.11 12.05
C ARG A 115 -3.18 -13.20 12.64
N VAL A 116 -3.69 -12.24 11.87
CA VAL A 116 -4.64 -11.20 12.35
C VAL A 116 -6.10 -11.48 11.99
N VAL A 117 -6.41 -12.60 11.33
CA VAL A 117 -7.80 -12.97 10.98
C VAL A 117 -8.49 -13.74 12.10
N VAL A 118 -9.28 -13.04 12.93
CA VAL A 118 -10.40 -13.67 13.66
C VAL A 118 -11.45 -14.08 12.61
N GLY A 119 -11.41 -15.35 12.16
CA GLY A 119 -12.37 -15.92 11.19
C GLY A 119 -11.76 -16.58 9.95
N GLY A 120 -10.43 -16.61 9.80
CA GLY A 120 -9.73 -17.49 8.85
C GLY A 120 -9.84 -17.16 7.35
N LYS A 121 -10.29 -15.96 6.96
CA LYS A 121 -10.31 -15.53 5.54
C LYS A 121 -9.33 -14.40 5.29
N LYS A 122 -8.23 -14.71 4.60
CA LYS A 122 -7.21 -13.75 4.17
C LYS A 122 -7.86 -12.66 3.29
N LYS A 123 -7.76 -11.39 3.71
CA LYS A 123 -8.18 -10.23 2.91
C LYS A 123 -7.13 -9.96 1.82
N LYS A 124 -7.58 -9.50 0.64
CA LYS A 124 -6.70 -9.16 -0.49
C LYS A 124 -5.96 -7.86 -0.19
N PHE A 125 -4.68 -7.78 -0.52
CA PHE A 125 -3.95 -6.51 -0.56
C PHE A 125 -3.13 -6.45 -1.85
N ASP A 126 -3.58 -5.64 -2.82
CA ASP A 126 -2.91 -5.48 -4.10
C ASP A 126 -2.23 -4.11 -4.21
N VAL A 127 -1.06 -4.08 -4.82
CA VAL A 127 -0.33 -2.84 -5.11
C VAL A 127 -0.11 -2.72 -6.62
N TYR A 128 -0.47 -1.57 -7.16
CA TYR A 128 -0.29 -1.24 -8.57
C TYR A 128 0.67 -0.08 -8.70
N LEU A 129 1.85 -0.34 -9.26
CA LEU A 129 2.83 0.66 -9.67
C LEU A 129 2.38 1.25 -11.01
N VAL A 130 2.07 2.53 -11.04
CA VAL A 130 1.52 3.23 -12.21
C VAL A 130 2.56 4.17 -12.81
N ASP A 131 2.90 3.94 -14.07
CA ASP A 131 3.84 4.77 -14.84
C ASP A 131 3.14 5.88 -15.65
#